data_AF-Q2XP55-F1
#
_entry.id   AF-Q2XP55-F1
#
_cell.length_a   1.000
_cell.length_b   1.000
_cell.length_c   1.000
_cell.angle_alpha   90.00
_cell.angle_beta   90.00
_cell.angle_gamma   90.00
#
_symmetry.space_group_name_H-M   'P 1'
#
loop_
_entity.id
_entity.type
_entity.pdbx_description
1 polymer ?
#
loop_
_entity_poly.entity_id
_entity_poly.type
_entity_poly.pdbx_seq_one_letter_code
_entity_poly.pdbx_strand_id
1 'polypeptide(L)'
;EVNGVCVEGKPHGEVVSAIKAGGDEAKLLVVDRETDEFFKKCKVIPSQEHLQGPLPEPITNGEIEKENSPEALAETSSESPVPPL
;
A
#
# COMPACT_ATOMS: atom_id res chain seq x y z
N GLU A 1 1.62 -4.27 5.78
CA GLU A 1 2.70 -4.03 4.79
C GLU A 1 3.97 -4.78 5.14
N VAL A 2 4.84 -5.00 4.16
CA VAL A 2 6.18 -5.58 4.35
C VAL A 2 7.20 -4.64 3.73
N ASN A 3 8.15 -4.13 4.53
CA ASN A 3 9.21 -3.23 4.09
C ASN A 3 8.70 -1.99 3.31
N GLY A 4 7.53 -1.46 3.69
CA GLY A 4 6.89 -0.32 3.00
C GLY A 4 6.17 -0.69 1.69
N VAL A 5 6.04 -1.98 1.40
CA VAL A 5 5.29 -2.49 0.24
C VAL A 5 3.94 -3.03 0.71
N CYS A 6 2.86 -2.56 0.05
CA CYS A 6 1.53 -3.11 0.26
C CYS A 6 1.47 -4.59 -0.16
N VAL A 7 0.84 -5.40 0.71
CA VAL A 7 0.70 -6.86 0.56
C VAL A 7 -0.76 -7.28 0.37
N GLU A 8 -1.69 -6.33 0.34
CA GLU A 8 -3.10 -6.63 0.06
C GLU A 8 -3.25 -7.24 -1.34
N GLY A 9 -4.01 -8.33 -1.43
CA GLY A 9 -4.24 -9.06 -2.69
C GLY A 9 -3.03 -9.82 -3.25
N LYS A 10 -1.84 -9.75 -2.62
CA LYS A 10 -0.65 -10.45 -3.11
C LYS A 10 -0.64 -11.93 -2.70
N PRO A 11 -0.15 -12.83 -3.56
CA PRO A 11 0.02 -14.23 -3.20
C PRO A 11 1.13 -14.38 -2.16
N HIS A 12 1.07 -15.46 -1.37
CA HIS A 12 2.04 -15.73 -0.30
C HIS A 12 3.50 -15.66 -0.77
N GLY A 13 3.79 -16.17 -1.98
CA GLY A 13 5.13 -16.13 -2.56
C GLY A 13 5.69 -14.71 -2.71
N GLU A 14 4.88 -13.76 -3.15
CA GLU A 14 5.27 -12.35 -3.31
C GLU A 14 5.53 -11.68 -1.95
N VAL A 15 4.72 -12.00 -0.94
CA VAL A 15 4.93 -11.51 0.43
C VAL A 15 6.25 -12.03 0.99
N VAL A 16 6.56 -13.31 0.78
CA VAL A 16 7.84 -13.91 1.21
C VAL A 16 9.02 -13.28 0.47
N SER A 17 8.90 -13.03 -0.83
CA SER A 17 9.93 -12.34 -1.61
C SER A 17 10.17 -10.92 -1.09
N ALA A 18 9.12 -10.18 -0.75
CA ALA A 18 9.23 -8.84 -0.17
C ALA A 18 9.93 -8.84 1.20
N ILE A 19 9.73 -9.88 2.01
CA ILE A 19 10.46 -10.05 3.29
C ILE A 19 11.94 -10.29 3.00
N LYS A 20 12.25 -11.24 2.11
CA LYS A 20 13.63 -11.62 1.76
C LYS A 20 14.43 -10.48 1.13
N ALA A 21 13.76 -9.60 0.36
CA ALA A 21 14.37 -8.44 -0.24
C ALA A 21 14.91 -7.42 0.80
N GLY A 22 14.45 -7.48 2.05
CA GLY A 22 14.93 -6.63 3.15
C GLY A 22 16.33 -6.98 3.67
N GLY A 23 16.93 -8.10 3.22
CA GLY A 23 18.23 -8.55 3.69
C GLY A 23 18.15 -9.10 5.12
N ASP A 24 18.94 -8.52 6.03
CA ASP A 24 19.01 -8.95 7.44
C ASP A 24 17.90 -8.36 8.33
N GLU A 25 17.16 -7.37 7.85
CA GLU A 25 16.06 -6.71 8.59
C GLU A 25 14.73 -6.81 7.83
N ALA A 26 13.63 -6.97 8.57
CA ALA A 26 12.27 -6.90 8.03
C ALA A 26 11.40 -5.98 8.88
N LYS A 27 10.75 -5.01 8.23
CA LYS A 27 9.78 -4.10 8.85
C LYS A 27 8.37 -4.53 8.45
N LEU A 28 7.54 -4.84 9.43
CA LEU A 28 6.18 -5.30 9.21
C LEU A 28 5.19 -4.29 9.80
N LEU A 29 4.25 -3.84 8.97
CA LEU A 29 3.07 -3.13 9.47
C LEU A 29 1.97 -4.17 9.70
N VAL A 30 1.56 -4.30 10.95
CA VAL A 30 0.53 -5.22 11.42
C VAL A 30 -0.56 -4.45 12.16
N VAL A 31 -1.80 -4.91 12.02
CA VAL A 31 -2.97 -4.37 12.71
C VAL A 31 -3.58 -5.48 13.55
N ASP A 32 -4.19 -5.11 14.68
CA ASP A 32 -5.04 -6.04 15.43
C ASP A 32 -6.39 -6.22 14.70
N ARG A 33 -7.22 -7.15 15.18
CA ARG A 33 -8.50 -7.47 14.54
C ARG A 33 -9.52 -6.33 14.60
N GLU A 34 -9.58 -5.58 15.69
CA GLU A 34 -10.51 -4.47 15.81
C GLU A 34 -10.12 -3.34 14.84
N THR A 35 -8.83 -3.06 14.76
CA THR A 35 -8.27 -2.10 13.79
C THR A 35 -8.51 -2.54 12.35
N ASP A 36 -8.30 -3.83 12.01
CA ASP A 36 -8.60 -4.37 10.68
C ASP A 36 -10.06 -4.14 10.26
N GLU A 37 -11.00 -4.41 11.16
CA GLU A 37 -12.44 -4.17 10.92
C GLU A 37 -12.77 -2.67 10.79
N PHE A 38 -12.07 -1.80 11.50
CA PHE A 38 -12.21 -0.35 11.37
C PHE A 38 -11.79 0.13 9.97
N PHE A 39 -10.60 -0.26 9.51
CA PHE A 39 -10.08 0.11 8.20
C PHE A 39 -10.96 -0.42 7.06
N LYS A 40 -11.48 -1.64 7.18
CA LYS A 40 -12.47 -2.20 6.23
C LYS A 40 -13.75 -1.39 6.15
N LYS A 41 -14.29 -0.91 7.27
CA LYS A 41 -15.50 -0.04 7.27
C LYS A 41 -15.24 1.30 6.61
N CYS A 42 -14.00 1.80 6.73
CA CYS A 42 -13.56 3.01 6.05
C CYS A 42 -13.23 2.76 4.56
N LYS A 43 -13.17 1.49 4.11
CA LYS A 43 -12.61 1.07 2.82
C LYS A 43 -11.20 1.62 2.55
N VAL A 44 -10.40 1.75 3.60
CA VAL A 44 -9.01 2.23 3.51
C VAL A 44 -8.07 1.09 3.86
N ILE A 45 -6.98 0.95 3.12
CA ILE A 45 -5.93 -0.03 3.40
C ILE A 45 -4.98 0.58 4.45
N PRO A 46 -4.69 -0.11 5.57
CA PRO A 46 -3.74 0.40 6.55
C PRO A 46 -2.33 0.49 5.96
N SER A 47 -1.71 1.65 6.15
CA SER A 47 -0.37 2.01 5.64
C SER A 47 0.41 2.81 6.68
N GLN A 48 1.72 3.00 6.48
CA GLN A 48 2.58 3.76 7.40
C GLN A 48 2.10 5.19 7.69
N GLU A 49 1.35 5.83 6.78
CA GLU A 49 0.82 7.18 7.00
C GLU A 49 -0.12 7.24 8.21
N HIS A 50 -0.82 6.13 8.50
CA HIS A 50 -1.79 6.03 9.57
C HIS A 50 -1.17 5.80 10.95
N LEU A 51 0.16 5.62 11.03
CA LEU A 51 0.87 5.47 12.31
C LEU A 51 1.02 6.80 13.06
N GLN A 52 1.26 7.89 12.32
CA GLN A 52 1.45 9.24 12.86
C GLN A 52 0.46 10.26 12.31
N GLY A 53 -0.22 9.93 11.21
CA GLY A 53 -1.23 10.77 10.58
C GLY A 53 -2.62 10.61 11.19
N PRO A 54 -3.59 11.42 10.73
CA PRO A 54 -4.98 11.26 11.12
C PRO A 54 -5.52 9.90 10.66
N LEU A 55 -6.36 9.29 11.50
CA LEU A 55 -7.07 8.05 11.14
C LEU A 55 -8.19 8.34 10.12
N PRO A 56 -8.50 7.37 9.23
CA PRO A 56 -9.58 7.54 8.27
C PRO A 56 -10.94 7.62 8.98
N GLU A 57 -11.89 8.31 8.35
CA GLU A 57 -13.25 8.41 8.86
C GLU A 57 -14.13 7.29 8.27
N PRO A 58 -14.98 6.63 9.07
CA PRO A 58 -15.87 5.60 8.57
C PRO A 58 -16.90 6.20 7.61
N ILE A 59 -17.12 5.52 6.48
CA ILE A 59 -18.06 6.00 5.46
C ILE A 59 -19.46 6.04 6.07
N THR A 60 -19.99 7.25 6.26
CA THR A 60 -21.40 7.46 6.60
C THR A 60 -22.20 7.52 5.31
N ASN A 61 -23.44 7.00 5.32
CA ASN A 61 -24.30 6.97 4.14
C ASN A 61 -24.73 8.41 3.76
N GLY A 62 -23.85 9.13 3.06
CA GLY A 62 -23.99 10.54 2.69
C GLY A 62 -22.66 11.27 2.39
N GLU A 63 -21.50 10.74 2.79
CA GLU A 63 -20.19 11.38 2.56
C GLU A 63 -19.54 10.89 1.25
N ILE A 64 -19.12 11.82 0.42
CA ILE A 64 -18.45 11.59 -0.87
C ILE A 64 -17.00 11.14 -0.58
N GLU A 65 -16.60 10.00 -1.15
CA GLU A 65 -15.32 9.34 -0.86
C GLU A 65 -14.13 10.28 -1.15
N LYS A 66 -13.38 10.67 -0.12
CA LYS A 66 -12.11 11.38 -0.28
C LYS A 66 -11.04 10.33 -0.57
N GLU A 67 -10.94 9.95 -1.83
CA GLU A 67 -9.89 9.09 -2.38
C GLU A 67 -8.51 9.66 -2.01
N ASN A 68 -7.87 9.10 -0.98
CA ASN A 68 -6.46 9.32 -0.73
C ASN A 68 -5.69 8.17 -1.40
N SER A 69 -5.55 8.25 -2.71
CA SER A 69 -4.54 7.52 -3.46
C SER A 69 -3.33 8.45 -3.60
N PRO A 70 -2.15 8.13 -3.02
CA PRO A 70 -0.94 8.82 -3.42
C PRO A 70 -0.56 8.36 -4.83
N GLU A 71 -0.93 9.21 -5.79
CA GLU A 71 -0.34 9.32 -7.11
C GLU A 71 1.19 9.41 -6.99
N ALA A 72 1.88 8.30 -7.26
CA ALA A 72 3.32 8.30 -7.50
C ALA A 72 3.55 8.35 -9.02
N LEU A 73 3.46 9.57 -9.56
CA LEU A 73 4.09 9.92 -10.84
C LEU A 73 5.61 9.79 -10.67
N ALA A 74 6.20 8.80 -11.34
CA ALA A 74 7.59 8.84 -11.76
C ALA A 74 7.62 8.51 -13.25
N GLU A 75 7.38 9.52 -14.08
CA GLU A 75 7.77 9.49 -15.47
C GLU A 75 9.31 9.55 -15.55
N THR A 76 9.94 8.72 -16.39
CA THR A 76 10.67 9.17 -17.58
C THR A 76 11.46 8.02 -18.23
N SER A 77 11.17 7.84 -19.53
CA SER A 77 12.07 7.46 -20.60
C SER A 77 12.78 6.09 -20.57
N SER A 78 12.20 5.13 -21.29
CA SER A 78 12.98 4.17 -22.07
C SER A 78 12.28 3.90 -23.39
N GLU A 79 12.37 4.87 -24.31
CA GLU A 79 12.17 4.59 -25.72
C GLU A 79 13.39 3.78 -26.20
N SER A 80 13.13 2.52 -26.55
CA SER A 80 14.12 1.59 -27.09
C SER A 80 14.48 1.96 -28.53
N PRO A 81 15.74 1.78 -28.96
CA PRO A 81 16.16 2.18 -30.30
C PRO A 81 15.66 1.17 -31.33
N VAL A 82 15.05 1.67 -32.41
CA VAL A 82 14.71 0.88 -33.60
C VAL A 82 15.83 1.05 -34.64
N PRO A 83 16.54 -0.01 -35.05
CA PRO A 83 17.29 -0.04 -36.31
C PRO A 83 16.43 -0.74 -37.39
N PRO A 84 16.87 -0.89 -38.66
CA PRO A 84 17.68 -0.06 -39.56
C PRO A 84 16.95 0.22 -40.91
N LEU A 85 17.56 0.99 -41.82
CA LEU A 85 17.79 0.69 -43.25
C LEU A 85 18.63 1.81 -43.91
#